data_AF-A0A1S1V9A7-F1
#
_entry.id   AF-A0A1S1V9A7-F1
#
_cell.length_a   1.000
_cell.length_b   1.000
_cell.length_c   1.000
_cell.angle_alpha   90.00
_cell.angle_beta   90.00
_cell.angle_gamma   90.00
#
_symmetry.space_group_name_H-M   'P 1'
#
loop_
_entity.id
_entity.type
_entity.pdbx_description
1 polymer ?
#
loop_
_entity_poly.entity_id
_entity_poly.type
_entity_poly.pdbx_seq_one_letter_code
_entity_poly.pdbx_strand_id
1 'polypeptide(L)'
;MIEVSLHSLRIYGETKLTKPKELKGIKSSFSADYIPKKCRCPIFLVGDDVWINHKDYFSGSMKVPREEFGAPLDYMANKYAGKNKGKKFIYGDAWGSIVLRNEAWIKAEHLVKRAQDGVSMLKLRDDFLKQLEIINGFEEYELFSSDMSRFIERVINEIKRRA
;
A
#
# COMPACT_ATOMS: atom_id res chain seq x y z
N MET A 1 1.58 -16.57 -16.95
CA MET A 1 1.54 -16.38 -15.48
C MET A 1 1.81 -14.90 -15.22
N ILE A 2 1.33 -14.31 -14.13
CA ILE A 2 1.76 -12.95 -13.76
C ILE A 2 3.01 -13.05 -12.89
N GLU A 3 3.93 -12.10 -13.01
CA GLU A 3 5.13 -12.03 -12.16
C GLU A 3 5.10 -10.73 -11.36
N VAL A 4 5.12 -10.86 -10.04
CA VAL A 4 5.08 -9.74 -9.10
C VAL A 4 6.45 -9.56 -8.49
N SER A 5 6.96 -8.34 -8.51
CA SER A 5 8.23 -7.98 -7.90
C SER A 5 8.15 -6.66 -7.14
N LEU A 6 8.97 -6.56 -6.10
CA LEU A 6 9.16 -5.34 -5.32
C LEU A 6 10.33 -4.55 -5.94
N HIS A 7 10.01 -3.51 -6.70
CA HIS A 7 11.03 -2.71 -7.38
C HIS A 7 11.84 -1.85 -6.40
N SER A 8 11.15 -1.20 -5.45
CA SER A 8 11.81 -0.46 -4.38
C SER A 8 10.91 -0.32 -3.17
N LEU A 9 11.54 -0.35 -1.99
CA LEU A 9 10.90 -0.24 -0.69
C LEU A 9 11.50 0.96 0.05
N ARG A 10 10.66 1.65 0.81
CA ARG A 10 11.07 2.61 1.82
C ARG A 10 10.38 2.26 3.12
N ILE A 11 11.20 2.09 4.14
CA ILE A 11 10.75 1.91 5.52
C ILE A 11 10.73 3.28 6.20
N TYR A 12 9.85 3.44 7.20
CA TYR A 12 9.81 4.66 8.00
C TYR A 12 11.21 5.05 8.53
N GLY A 13 11.57 6.33 8.37
CA GLY A 13 12.90 6.85 8.71
C GLY A 13 13.82 7.04 7.51
N GLU A 14 13.58 6.32 6.41
CA GLU A 14 14.37 6.43 5.18
C GLU A 14 13.92 7.59 4.28
N THR A 15 14.80 7.94 3.35
CA THR A 15 14.56 8.99 2.34
C THR A 15 13.37 8.63 1.44
N LYS A 16 12.74 9.65 0.87
CA LYS A 16 11.53 9.48 0.07
C LYS A 16 11.82 8.67 -1.19
N LEU A 17 10.94 7.71 -1.50
CA LEU A 17 11.03 6.94 -2.75
C LEU A 17 10.95 7.85 -3.97
N THR A 18 11.92 7.69 -4.85
CA THR A 18 11.89 8.26 -6.19
C THR A 18 11.00 7.41 -7.09
N LYS A 19 10.50 8.03 -8.16
CA LYS A 19 9.74 7.32 -9.19
C LYS A 19 10.71 6.47 -10.03
N PRO A 20 10.38 5.21 -10.34
CA PRO A 20 11.16 4.37 -11.26
C PRO A 20 11.42 5.09 -12.58
N LYS A 21 12.60 4.85 -13.18
CA LYS A 21 13.05 5.54 -14.40
C LYS A 21 12.17 5.19 -15.60
N GLU A 22 11.69 3.95 -15.61
CA GLU A 22 10.74 3.33 -16.55
C GLU A 22 9.42 4.11 -16.62
N LEU A 23 9.05 4.78 -15.52
CA LEU A 23 7.82 5.55 -15.42
C LEU A 23 8.05 7.05 -15.63
N LYS A 24 9.26 7.48 -16.01
CA LYS A 24 9.55 8.90 -16.24
C LYS A 24 8.68 9.43 -17.38
N GLY A 25 7.97 10.54 -17.14
CA GLY A 25 7.03 11.13 -18.10
C GLY A 25 5.66 10.44 -18.19
N ILE A 26 5.50 9.23 -17.64
CA ILE A 26 4.22 8.51 -17.68
C ILE A 26 3.28 9.02 -16.58
N LYS A 27 2.08 9.46 -16.92
CA LYS A 27 1.05 9.84 -15.94
C LYS A 27 0.38 8.60 -15.34
N SER A 28 -0.10 8.69 -14.11
CA SER A 28 -0.88 7.61 -13.49
C SER A 28 -2.16 7.37 -14.28
N SER A 29 -2.46 6.11 -14.60
CA SER A 29 -3.66 5.71 -15.33
C SER A 29 -4.92 5.86 -14.47
N PHE A 30 -4.80 5.48 -13.19
CA PHE A 30 -5.83 5.67 -12.17
C PHE A 30 -5.21 5.57 -10.77
N SER A 31 -6.03 5.69 -9.73
CA SER A 31 -5.61 5.41 -8.36
C SER A 31 -6.67 4.60 -7.63
N ALA A 32 -6.23 3.56 -6.92
CA ALA A 32 -7.06 2.67 -6.12
C ALA A 32 -6.92 2.98 -4.62
N ASP A 33 -8.01 2.85 -3.88
CA ASP A 33 -8.00 3.04 -2.43
C ASP A 33 -7.50 1.76 -1.75
N TYR A 34 -6.40 1.88 -1.00
CA TYR A 34 -5.96 0.86 -0.04
C TYR A 34 -6.80 0.97 1.23
N ILE A 35 -6.77 2.16 1.86
CA ILE A 35 -7.67 2.51 2.97
C ILE A 35 -8.67 3.54 2.44
N PRO A 36 -9.98 3.24 2.43
CA PRO A 36 -11.01 4.12 1.88
C PRO A 36 -10.87 5.56 2.38
N LYS A 37 -10.83 6.53 1.45
CA LYS A 37 -10.70 7.98 1.72
C LYS A 37 -9.45 8.43 2.48
N LYS A 38 -8.52 7.53 2.83
CA LYS A 38 -7.31 7.84 3.63
C LYS A 38 -6.01 7.56 2.88
N CYS A 39 -5.94 6.41 2.19
CA CYS A 39 -4.75 5.98 1.46
C CYS A 39 -5.14 5.58 0.04
N ARG A 40 -4.76 6.42 -0.92
CA ARG A 40 -5.04 6.23 -2.34
C ARG A 40 -3.73 6.07 -3.10
N CYS A 41 -3.55 4.90 -3.70
CA CYS A 41 -2.31 4.47 -4.34
C CYS A 41 -2.39 4.68 -5.86
N PRO A 42 -1.51 5.50 -6.46
CA PRO A 42 -1.44 5.65 -7.91
C PRO A 42 -1.01 4.36 -8.62
N ILE A 43 -1.69 4.06 -9.72
CA ILE A 43 -1.45 2.90 -10.59
C ILE A 43 -1.05 3.39 -11.98
N PHE A 44 -0.05 2.76 -12.58
CA PHE A 44 0.44 3.07 -13.92
C PHE A 44 0.38 1.80 -14.76
N LEU A 45 -0.34 1.88 -15.89
CA LEU A 45 -0.38 0.81 -16.88
C LEU A 45 0.65 1.14 -17.95
N VAL A 46 1.58 0.21 -18.20
CA VAL A 46 2.67 0.35 -19.17
C VAL A 46 2.71 -0.90 -20.04
N GLY A 47 2.09 -0.83 -21.23
CA GLY A 47 1.85 -2.03 -22.04
C GLY A 47 1.01 -3.05 -21.27
N ASP A 48 1.53 -4.27 -21.12
CA ASP A 48 0.87 -5.34 -20.38
C ASP A 48 1.15 -5.31 -18.86
N ASP A 49 2.04 -4.44 -18.40
CA ASP A 49 2.53 -4.38 -17.03
C ASP A 49 1.79 -3.34 -16.18
N VAL A 50 1.70 -3.64 -14.89
CA VAL A 50 1.08 -2.77 -13.90
C VAL A 50 2.11 -2.35 -12.87
N TRP A 51 2.26 -1.05 -12.66
CA TRP A 51 3.08 -0.49 -11.59
C TRP A 51 2.20 0.16 -10.53
N ILE A 52 2.47 -0.17 -9.28
CA ILE A 52 1.72 0.30 -8.12
C ILE A 52 2.65 1.12 -7.22
N ASN A 53 2.29 2.38 -6.97
CA ASN A 53 2.92 3.19 -5.93
C ASN A 53 2.13 3.04 -4.63
N HIS A 54 2.46 2.02 -3.83
CA HIS A 54 1.77 1.70 -2.60
C HIS A 54 2.20 2.67 -1.48
N LYS A 55 1.26 3.42 -0.93
CA LYS A 55 1.51 4.53 0.01
C LYS A 55 1.50 4.15 1.48
N ASP A 56 1.13 2.93 1.79
CA ASP A 56 1.00 2.42 3.15
C ASP A 56 1.36 0.92 3.20
N TYR A 57 2.54 0.58 2.67
CA TYR A 57 2.93 -0.80 2.38
C TYR A 57 3.36 -1.53 3.66
N PHE A 58 2.43 -2.29 4.25
CA PHE A 58 2.63 -3.02 5.52
C PHE A 58 3.21 -2.14 6.63
N SER A 59 2.72 -0.89 6.73
CA SER A 59 3.17 0.03 7.77
C SER A 59 2.76 -0.44 9.16
N GLY A 60 3.71 -0.45 10.08
CA GLY A 60 3.44 -0.74 11.49
C GLY A 60 2.87 0.46 12.23
N SER A 61 2.18 0.20 13.34
CA SER A 61 1.96 1.22 14.37
C SER A 61 3.20 1.30 15.27
N MET A 62 3.56 2.50 15.70
CA MET A 62 4.62 2.69 16.68
C MET A 62 4.29 1.95 17.97
N LYS A 63 5.24 1.15 18.47
CA LYS A 63 5.13 0.51 19.78
C LYS A 63 5.37 1.55 20.85
N VAL A 64 4.45 1.65 21.79
CA VAL A 64 4.50 2.61 22.89
C VAL A 64 4.63 1.86 24.23
N PRO A 65 5.29 2.43 25.24
CA PRO A 65 5.36 1.82 26.57
C PRO A 65 3.97 1.59 27.16
N ARG A 66 3.83 0.54 27.97
CA ARG A 66 2.53 0.15 28.53
C ARG A 66 1.95 1.23 29.45
N GLU A 67 2.83 1.97 30.13
CA GLU A 67 2.52 3.07 31.03
C GLU A 67 1.83 4.23 30.29
N GLU A 68 1.98 4.31 28.96
CA GLU A 68 1.43 5.36 28.10
C GLU A 68 0.21 4.87 27.30
N PHE A 69 -0.29 3.67 27.61
CA PHE A 69 -1.51 3.18 26.99
C PHE A 69 -2.70 4.06 27.40
N GLY A 70 -3.47 4.50 26.40
CA GLY A 70 -4.59 5.42 26.61
C GLY A 70 -4.19 6.89 26.69
N ALA A 71 -2.89 7.20 26.58
CA ALA A 71 -2.46 8.59 26.48
C ALA A 71 -3.07 9.28 25.24
N PRO A 72 -3.47 10.55 25.36
CA PRO A 72 -3.97 11.34 24.23
C PRO A 72 -3.04 11.37 23.02
N LEU A 73 -3.59 11.34 21.80
CA LEU A 73 -2.79 11.32 20.57
C LEU A 73 -1.90 12.57 20.41
N ASP A 74 -2.29 13.72 20.97
CA ASP A 74 -1.50 14.95 20.92
C ASP A 74 -0.25 14.86 21.80
N TYR A 75 -0.37 14.27 23.00
CA TYR A 75 0.77 13.93 23.84
C TYR A 75 1.73 12.98 23.11
N MET A 76 1.20 11.90 22.51
CA MET A 76 2.02 10.93 21.77
C MET A 76 2.72 11.57 20.56
N ALA A 77 2.00 12.38 19.77
CA ALA A 77 2.54 13.04 18.58
C ALA A 77 3.63 14.06 18.92
N ASN A 78 3.48 14.78 20.04
CA ASN A 78 4.50 15.70 20.53
C ASN A 78 5.75 14.92 20.96
N LYS A 79 5.59 13.95 21.86
CA LYS A 79 6.69 13.17 22.43
C LYS A 79 7.50 12.39 21.39
N TYR A 80 6.82 11.66 20.50
CA TYR A 80 7.48 10.70 19.61
C TYR A 80 7.73 11.20 18.20
N ALA A 81 6.97 12.19 17.73
CA ALA A 81 7.15 12.73 16.38
C ALA A 81 7.66 14.18 16.37
N GLY A 82 7.83 14.82 17.54
CA GLY A 82 8.19 16.24 17.64
C GLY A 82 7.15 17.16 16.98
N LYS A 83 5.92 16.67 16.79
CA LYS A 83 4.87 17.38 16.06
C LYS A 83 3.90 18.00 17.05
N ASN A 84 4.15 19.25 17.40
CA ASN A 84 3.17 20.07 18.09
C ASN A 84 2.11 20.54 17.08
N LYS A 85 1.03 19.77 16.93
CA LYS A 85 -0.10 20.11 16.05
C LYS A 85 -1.19 20.77 16.87
N GLY A 86 -1.75 21.87 16.36
CA GLY A 86 -2.86 22.54 17.02
C GLY A 86 -4.09 21.64 17.17
N LYS A 87 -4.89 21.89 18.22
CA LYS A 87 -6.06 21.08 18.62
C LYS A 87 -7.06 20.76 17.51
N LYS A 88 -7.10 21.56 16.44
CA LYS A 88 -7.94 21.32 15.25
C LYS A 88 -7.54 20.10 14.41
N PHE A 89 -6.33 19.57 14.61
CA PHE A 89 -5.80 18.42 13.87
C PHE A 89 -5.63 17.18 14.74
N ILE A 90 -5.31 17.37 16.02
CA ILE A 90 -5.22 16.29 17.00
C ILE A 90 -5.97 16.77 18.23
N TYR A 91 -7.13 16.17 18.45
CA TYR A 91 -7.96 16.47 19.61
C TYR A 91 -7.41 15.69 20.82
N GLY A 92 -7.37 16.33 21.99
CA GLY A 92 -6.80 15.73 23.21
C GLY A 92 -7.67 14.60 23.79
N ASP A 93 -8.87 14.40 23.26
CA ASP A 93 -9.80 13.30 23.58
C ASP A 93 -9.79 12.20 22.50
N ALA A 94 -8.94 12.31 21.48
CA ALA A 94 -8.84 11.29 20.43
C ALA A 94 -7.84 10.19 20.81
N TRP A 95 -8.30 8.95 20.73
CA TRP A 95 -7.43 7.77 20.70
C TRP A 95 -6.94 7.49 19.29
N GLY A 96 -5.67 7.11 19.16
CA GLY A 96 -5.09 6.74 17.88
C GLY A 96 -3.66 6.21 18.02
N SER A 97 -3.09 5.77 16.90
CA SER A 97 -1.70 5.33 16.81
C SER A 97 -0.90 6.19 15.84
N ILE A 98 0.41 6.28 16.10
CA ILE A 98 1.36 6.87 15.16
C ILE A 98 1.73 5.78 14.15
N VAL A 99 1.33 5.95 12.89
CA VAL A 99 1.65 5.00 11.81
C VAL A 99 3.06 5.28 11.28
N LEU A 100 3.93 4.27 11.34
CA LEU A 100 5.28 4.26 10.79
C LEU A 100 5.18 3.97 9.30
N ARG A 101 4.87 5.00 8.52
CA ARG A 101 4.51 4.84 7.10
C ARG A 101 5.66 4.30 6.24
N ASN A 102 5.42 3.13 5.67
CA ASN A 102 6.23 2.50 4.64
C ASN A 102 5.60 2.76 3.26
N GLU A 103 6.44 2.80 2.22
CA GLU A 103 6.01 2.98 0.83
C GLU A 103 6.73 1.97 -0.06
N ALA A 104 6.09 1.54 -1.15
CA ALA A 104 6.69 0.60 -2.09
C ALA A 104 6.30 0.89 -3.54
N TRP A 105 7.21 0.58 -4.45
CA TRP A 105 6.91 0.37 -5.86
C TRP A 105 6.83 -1.12 -6.14
N ILE A 106 5.65 -1.56 -6.58
CA ILE A 106 5.39 -2.95 -6.95
C ILE A 106 5.19 -2.99 -8.46
N LYS A 107 5.82 -3.96 -9.13
CA LYS A 107 5.60 -4.25 -10.55
C LYS A 107 4.88 -5.59 -10.67
N ALA A 108 3.83 -5.65 -11.48
CA ALA A 108 3.15 -6.87 -11.84
C ALA A 108 3.14 -7.01 -13.36
N GLU A 109 3.96 -7.92 -13.86
CA GLU A 109 4.15 -8.15 -15.28
C GLU A 109 2.99 -8.93 -15.87
N HIS A 110 2.60 -8.56 -17.08
CA HIS A 110 1.49 -9.17 -17.84
C HIS A 110 0.12 -9.14 -17.18
N LEU A 111 -0.07 -8.41 -16.07
CA LEU A 111 -1.33 -8.38 -15.34
C LEU A 111 -2.48 -7.79 -16.19
N VAL A 112 -2.20 -6.79 -17.03
CA VAL A 112 -3.23 -6.20 -17.91
C VAL A 112 -3.71 -7.23 -18.91
N LYS A 113 -2.80 -7.83 -19.67
CA LYS A 113 -3.11 -8.87 -20.67
C LYS A 113 -3.87 -10.04 -20.05
N ARG A 114 -3.42 -10.53 -18.89
CA ARG A 114 -4.07 -11.65 -18.20
C ARG A 114 -5.48 -11.31 -17.71
N ALA A 115 -5.70 -10.06 -17.29
CA ALA A 115 -7.05 -9.59 -16.94
C ALA A 115 -7.97 -9.52 -18.17
N GLN A 116 -7.42 -9.18 -19.34
CA GLN A 116 -8.12 -9.11 -20.63
C GLN A 116 -8.43 -10.48 -21.22
N ASP A 117 -7.52 -11.45 -21.07
CA ASP A 117 -7.68 -12.85 -21.53
C ASP A 117 -8.78 -13.62 -20.77
N GLY A 118 -9.57 -12.95 -19.93
CA GLY A 118 -10.70 -13.57 -19.21
C GLY A 118 -10.30 -14.40 -17.99
N VAL A 119 -9.04 -14.34 -17.54
CA VAL A 119 -8.62 -15.04 -16.32
C VAL A 119 -9.46 -14.54 -15.14
N SER A 120 -9.92 -15.46 -14.29
CA SER A 120 -10.79 -15.12 -13.17
C SER A 120 -10.09 -14.15 -12.22
N MET A 121 -10.85 -13.19 -11.69
CA MET A 121 -10.32 -12.16 -10.78
C MET A 121 -9.68 -12.81 -9.55
N LEU A 122 -10.33 -13.83 -8.99
CA LEU A 122 -9.84 -14.57 -7.83
C LEU A 122 -8.48 -15.21 -8.12
N LYS A 123 -8.30 -15.83 -9.30
CA LYS A 123 -7.02 -16.45 -9.65
C LYS A 123 -5.90 -15.41 -9.77
N LEU A 124 -6.15 -14.28 -10.43
CA LEU A 124 -5.16 -13.20 -10.54
C LEU A 124 -4.81 -12.58 -9.19
N ARG A 125 -5.81 -12.36 -8.34
CA ARG A 125 -5.63 -11.86 -6.97
C ARG A 125 -4.79 -12.83 -6.16
N ASP A 126 -5.15 -14.10 -6.13
CA ASP A 126 -4.47 -15.11 -5.30
C ASP A 126 -3.02 -15.34 -5.79
N ASP A 127 -2.80 -15.37 -7.11
CA ASP A 127 -1.44 -15.45 -7.68
C ASP A 127 -0.60 -14.22 -7.32
N PHE A 128 -1.21 -13.04 -7.22
CA PHE A 128 -0.53 -11.80 -6.82
C PHE A 128 -0.17 -11.83 -5.33
N LEU A 129 -1.16 -12.14 -4.48
CA LEU A 129 -0.99 -12.14 -3.02
C LEU A 129 0.04 -13.19 -2.58
N LYS A 130 -0.01 -14.39 -3.17
CA LYS A 130 0.98 -15.43 -2.89
C LYS A 130 2.41 -14.99 -3.18
N GLN A 131 2.62 -14.28 -4.28
CA GLN A 131 3.94 -13.73 -4.60
C GLN A 131 4.37 -12.63 -3.63
N LEU A 132 3.44 -11.77 -3.21
CA LEU A 132 3.73 -10.80 -2.13
C LEU A 132 4.07 -11.50 -0.81
N GLU A 133 3.35 -12.54 -0.41
CA GLU A 133 3.64 -13.30 0.81
C GLU A 133 5.07 -13.84 0.77
N ILE A 134 5.47 -14.47 -0.34
CA ILE A 134 6.83 -14.99 -0.54
C ILE A 134 7.87 -13.86 -0.46
N ILE A 135 7.63 -12.72 -1.12
CA ILE A 135 8.56 -11.58 -1.13
C ILE A 135 8.79 -11.02 0.28
N ASN A 136 7.75 -11.00 1.12
CA ASN A 136 7.81 -10.41 2.46
C ASN A 136 8.08 -11.46 3.56
N GLY A 137 8.21 -12.74 3.21
CA GLY A 137 8.42 -13.83 4.16
C GLY A 137 7.21 -14.11 5.06
N PHE A 138 6.00 -13.83 4.57
CA PHE A 138 4.75 -14.11 5.28
C PHE A 138 4.36 -15.58 5.19
N GLU A 139 3.51 -16.00 6.13
CA GLU A 139 2.93 -17.34 6.10
C GLU A 139 1.91 -17.46 4.95
N GLU A 140 1.68 -18.69 4.48
CA GLU A 140 0.73 -18.94 3.40
C GLU A 140 -0.68 -18.46 3.81
N TYR A 141 -1.33 -17.70 2.92
CA TYR A 141 -2.65 -17.11 3.14
C TYR A 141 -2.73 -15.99 4.19
N GLU A 142 -1.61 -15.50 4.72
CA GLU A 142 -1.60 -14.37 5.65
C GLU A 142 -2.26 -13.12 5.05
N LEU A 143 -2.13 -12.91 3.74
CA LEU A 143 -2.75 -11.78 3.04
C LEU A 143 -4.15 -12.07 2.50
N PHE A 144 -4.64 -13.31 2.51
CA PHE A 144 -5.86 -13.73 1.81
C PHE A 144 -7.10 -12.90 2.19
N SER A 145 -7.27 -12.59 3.48
CA SER A 145 -8.39 -11.79 4.03
C SER A 145 -7.96 -10.40 4.53
N SER A 146 -6.88 -9.86 3.96
CA SER A 146 -6.32 -8.56 4.36
C SER A 146 -6.86 -7.38 3.53
N ASP A 147 -6.52 -6.16 3.94
CA ASP A 147 -6.77 -4.96 3.13
C ASP A 147 -5.97 -4.98 1.82
N MET A 148 -4.82 -5.66 1.80
CA MET A 148 -4.05 -5.87 0.57
C MET A 148 -4.86 -6.70 -0.44
N SER A 149 -5.54 -7.76 0.01
CA SER A 149 -6.41 -8.55 -0.86
C SER A 149 -7.49 -7.70 -1.52
N ARG A 150 -8.25 -6.93 -0.72
CA ARG A 150 -9.28 -6.01 -1.22
C ARG A 150 -8.72 -4.93 -2.14
N PHE A 151 -7.51 -4.44 -1.86
CA PHE A 151 -6.84 -3.46 -2.70
C PHE A 151 -6.48 -4.03 -4.07
N ILE A 152 -5.91 -5.23 -4.12
CA ILE A 152 -5.56 -5.91 -5.38
C ILE A 152 -6.83 -6.23 -6.19
N GLU A 153 -7.92 -6.64 -5.55
CA GLU A 153 -9.22 -6.82 -6.23
C GLU A 153 -9.68 -5.53 -6.91
N ARG A 154 -9.59 -4.39 -6.22
CA ARG A 154 -9.95 -3.08 -6.78
C ARG A 154 -9.08 -2.72 -7.98
N VAL A 155 -7.77 -2.99 -7.90
CA VAL A 155 -6.85 -2.75 -9.02
C VAL A 155 -7.23 -3.61 -10.23
N ILE A 156 -7.45 -4.91 -10.04
CA ILE A 156 -7.80 -5.84 -11.13
C ILE A 156 -9.15 -5.47 -11.75
N ASN A 157 -10.15 -5.16 -10.93
CA ASN A 157 -11.47 -4.74 -11.42
C ASN A 157 -11.40 -3.45 -12.23
N GLU A 158 -10.61 -2.48 -11.80
CA GLU A 158 -10.42 -1.22 -12.53
C GLU A 158 -9.65 -1.42 -13.85
N ILE A 159 -8.69 -2.36 -13.89
CA ILE A 159 -8.03 -2.76 -15.14
C ILE A 159 -9.06 -3.38 -16.10
N LYS A 160 -9.90 -4.32 -15.63
CA LYS A 160 -10.93 -4.96 -16.45
C LYS A 160 -11.97 -3.99 -16.99
N ARG A 161 -12.29 -2.93 -16.25
CA ARG A 161 -13.23 -1.88 -16.69
C ARG A 161 -12.66 -0.97 -17.79
N ARG A 162 -11.34 -0.96 -17.97
CA ARG A 162 -10.63 -0.09 -18.92
C ARG A 162 -10.17 -0.83 -20.17
N ALA A 163 -10.23 -2.15 -20.14
CA ALA A 163 -10.13 -3.03 -21.30
C ALA A 163 -11.43 -2.98 -22.11
#